data_AF-A0A939PIX5-F1
#
_entry.id   AF-A0A939PIX5-F1
#
_cell.length_a   1.000
_cell.length_b   1.000
_cell.length_c   1.000
_cell.angle_alpha   90.00
_cell.angle_beta   90.00
_cell.angle_gamma   90.00
#
_symmetry.space_group_name_H-M   'P 1'
#
loop_
_entity.id
_entity.type
_entity.pdbx_description
1 polymer ?
#
loop_
_entity_poly.entity_id
_entity_poly.type
_entity_poly.pdbx_seq_one_letter_code
_entity_poly.pdbx_strand_id
1 'polypeptide(L)'
;MPPQEVAGKRRSAISLNTDGERHPVENSLAVAAICIGLAALVLGFIPATHFFGALAGVIGLPLALYSQMVSATTGERWLNVVGMVGSFVGAGFAISHGGFSL
;
A
#
# COMPACT_ATOMS: atom_id res chain seq x y z
N MET A 1 11.04 -38.14 -27.22
CA MET A 1 11.30 -37.13 -26.18
C MET A 1 11.07 -35.76 -26.79
N PRO A 2 9.92 -35.09 -26.53
CA PRO A 2 9.73 -33.72 -26.97
C PRO A 2 10.39 -32.73 -25.99
N PRO A 3 10.79 -31.54 -26.48
CA PRO A 3 11.58 -30.56 -25.74
C PRO A 3 10.79 -29.88 -24.61
N GLN A 4 11.52 -29.56 -23.55
CA GLN A 4 11.09 -28.73 -22.43
C GLN A 4 10.70 -27.33 -22.94
N GLU A 5 9.40 -27.02 -22.99
CA GLU A 5 8.94 -25.67 -23.34
C GLU A 5 8.62 -24.86 -22.08
N VAL A 6 9.14 -23.65 -22.10
CA VAL A 6 9.49 -22.82 -20.97
C VAL A 6 8.30 -21.94 -20.60
N ALA A 7 7.66 -22.21 -19.47
CA ALA A 7 6.84 -21.20 -18.80
C ALA A 7 7.13 -21.28 -17.30
N GLY A 8 8.33 -20.83 -16.94
CA GLY A 8 8.64 -20.45 -15.58
C GLY A 8 7.59 -19.45 -15.12
N LYS A 9 6.57 -19.95 -14.42
CA LYS A 9 5.62 -19.16 -13.66
C LYS A 9 6.47 -18.25 -12.80
N ARG A 10 6.59 -16.97 -13.16
CA ARG A 10 7.29 -15.98 -12.34
C ARG A 10 6.62 -16.05 -10.97
N ARG A 11 7.24 -16.81 -10.07
CA ARG A 11 6.90 -16.83 -8.66
C ARG A 11 7.22 -15.42 -8.22
N SER A 12 6.18 -14.60 -8.12
CA SER A 12 6.29 -13.23 -7.64
C SER A 12 7.17 -13.26 -6.39
N ALA A 13 8.23 -12.49 -6.43
CA ALA A 13 9.17 -12.37 -5.34
C ALA A 13 8.39 -11.99 -4.07
N ILE A 14 8.65 -12.72 -2.98
CA ILE A 14 8.08 -12.49 -1.64
C ILE A 14 6.58 -12.83 -1.57
N SER A 15 6.27 -14.07 -1.16
CA SER A 15 4.92 -14.50 -0.84
C SER A 15 4.55 -13.99 0.55
N LEU A 16 3.50 -13.17 0.67
CA LEU A 16 2.90 -12.81 1.96
C LEU A 16 2.11 -13.97 2.59
N ASN A 17 1.83 -15.01 1.80
CA ASN A 17 1.10 -16.20 2.24
C ASN A 17 1.98 -17.09 3.12
N THR A 18 2.00 -16.83 4.42
CA THR A 18 2.78 -17.60 5.41
C THR A 18 2.08 -18.88 5.86
N ASP A 19 0.80 -19.03 5.55
CA ASP A 19 -0.08 -20.16 5.90
C ASP A 19 -0.18 -21.24 4.81
N GLY A 20 0.45 -21.01 3.64
CA GLY A 20 0.46 -21.95 2.52
C GLY A 20 -0.75 -21.85 1.57
N GLU A 21 -1.76 -21.05 1.93
CA GLU A 21 -2.93 -20.78 1.10
C GLU A 21 -2.69 -19.59 0.15
N ARG A 22 -3.63 -19.30 -0.75
CA ARG A 22 -3.54 -18.13 -1.63
C ARG A 22 -4.56 -17.06 -1.26
N HIS A 23 -4.03 -15.86 -0.96
CA HIS A 23 -4.81 -14.66 -0.61
C HIS A 23 -4.60 -13.53 -1.65
N PRO A 24 -5.07 -13.69 -2.90
CA PRO A 24 -4.76 -12.74 -3.97
C PRO A 24 -5.36 -11.34 -3.73
N VAL A 25 -6.52 -11.26 -3.08
CA VAL A 25 -7.22 -9.99 -2.83
C VAL A 25 -6.56 -9.26 -1.67
N GLU A 26 -6.30 -9.95 -0.57
CA GLU A 26 -5.67 -9.44 0.65
C GLU A 26 -4.25 -8.95 0.35
N ASN A 27 -3.48 -9.73 -0.42
CA ASN A 27 -2.15 -9.31 -0.87
C ASN A 27 -2.21 -8.05 -1.73
N SER A 28 -3.18 -7.96 -2.64
CA SER A 28 -3.33 -6.79 -3.50
C SER A 28 -3.73 -5.56 -2.69
N LEU A 29 -4.63 -5.71 -1.72
CA LEU A 29 -5.02 -4.64 -0.80
C LEU A 29 -3.84 -4.17 0.07
N ALA A 30 -3.06 -5.11 0.61
CA ALA A 30 -1.89 -4.80 1.42
C ALA A 30 -0.80 -4.06 0.63
N VAL A 31 -0.52 -4.51 -0.61
CA VAL A 31 0.41 -3.82 -1.50
C VAL A 31 -0.11 -2.46 -1.92
N ALA A 32 -1.40 -2.33 -2.25
CA ALA A 32 -2.00 -1.04 -2.59
C ALA A 32 -1.94 -0.06 -1.41
N ALA A 33 -2.24 -0.52 -0.19
CA ALA A 33 -2.20 0.28 1.03
C ALA A 33 -0.80 0.83 1.29
N ILE A 34 0.25 0.00 1.23
CA ILE A 34 1.62 0.48 1.44
C ILE A 34 2.08 1.42 0.32
N CYS A 35 1.78 1.12 -0.95
CA CYS A 35 2.14 1.99 -2.07
C CYS A 35 1.48 3.37 -1.96
N ILE A 36 0.18 3.42 -1.67
CA ILE A 36 -0.55 4.68 -1.52
C ILE A 36 -0.07 5.44 -0.28
N GLY A 37 0.19 4.74 0.83
CA GLY A 37 0.71 5.38 2.05
C GLY A 37 2.09 5.99 1.87
N LEU A 38 2.99 5.31 1.16
CA LEU A 38 4.29 5.87 0.80
C LEU A 38 4.17 7.05 -0.17
N ALA A 39 3.26 6.97 -1.15
CA ALA A 39 2.99 8.08 -2.05
C ALA A 39 2.44 9.31 -1.29
N ALA A 40 1.49 9.11 -0.37
CA ALA A 40 0.95 10.16 0.48
C ALA A 40 2.05 10.83 1.32
N LEU A 41 2.97 10.03 1.89
CA LEU A 41 4.09 10.55 2.66
C LEU A 41 5.05 11.40 1.81
N VAL A 42 5.46 10.90 0.65
CA VAL A 42 6.38 11.61 -0.25
C VAL A 42 5.72 12.89 -0.78
N LEU A 43 4.49 12.81 -1.26
CA LEU A 43 3.76 13.95 -1.82
C LEU A 43 3.37 14.97 -0.75
N GLY A 44 3.09 14.51 0.48
CA GLY A 44 2.82 15.38 1.62
C GLY A 44 4.05 16.15 2.09
N PHE A 45 5.26 15.66 1.81
CA PHE A 45 6.51 16.34 2.19
C PHE A 45 6.95 17.40 1.17
N ILE A 46 6.52 17.29 -0.10
CA ILE A 46 6.92 18.20 -1.17
C ILE A 46 5.90 19.35 -1.27
N PRO A 47 6.33 20.63 -1.13
CA PRO A 47 5.42 21.77 -1.11
C PRO A 47 4.46 21.88 -2.29
N ALA A 48 4.97 21.61 -3.50
CA ALA A 48 4.17 21.70 -4.72
C ALA A 48 3.12 20.59 -4.87
N THR A 49 3.12 19.57 -4.01
CA THR A 49 2.26 18.37 -4.15
C THR A 49 1.37 18.11 -2.95
N HIS A 50 1.26 19.03 -1.99
CA HIS A 50 0.43 18.84 -0.79
C HIS A 50 -1.01 18.46 -1.13
N PHE A 51 -1.60 19.00 -2.20
CA PHE A 51 -2.94 18.58 -2.64
C PHE A 51 -3.03 17.07 -2.91
N PHE A 52 -2.11 16.54 -3.71
CA PHE A 52 -2.07 15.12 -4.02
C PHE A 52 -1.67 14.27 -2.81
N GLY A 53 -0.81 14.79 -1.93
CA GLY A 53 -0.45 14.15 -0.66
C GLY A 53 -1.65 14.01 0.28
N ALA A 54 -2.46 15.06 0.44
CA ALA A 54 -3.68 15.03 1.23
C ALA A 54 -4.71 14.06 0.64
N LEU A 55 -4.93 14.11 -0.68
CA LEU A 55 -5.85 13.20 -1.37
C LEU A 55 -5.42 11.73 -1.23
N ALA A 56 -4.14 11.44 -1.47
CA ALA A 56 -3.58 10.10 -1.30
C ALA A 56 -3.70 9.63 0.14
N GLY A 57 -3.47 10.49 1.13
CA GLY A 57 -3.63 10.13 2.54
C GLY A 57 -5.09 9.89 2.96
N VAL A 58 -6.03 10.70 2.47
CA VAL A 58 -7.48 10.54 2.71
C VAL A 58 -8.01 9.22 2.13
N ILE A 59 -7.47 8.77 1.00
CA ILE A 59 -7.84 7.47 0.39
C ILE A 59 -7.06 6.31 1.03
N GLY A 60 -5.77 6.50 1.23
CA GLY A 60 -4.84 5.48 1.71
C GLY A 60 -5.11 5.04 3.14
N LEU A 61 -5.52 5.97 4.02
CA LEU A 61 -5.76 5.65 5.43
C LEU A 61 -6.97 4.72 5.61
N PRO A 62 -8.17 4.99 5.06
CA PRO A 62 -9.29 4.04 5.10
C PRO A 62 -8.98 2.73 4.38
N LEU A 63 -8.25 2.77 3.26
CA LEU A 63 -7.86 1.56 2.53
C LEU A 63 -6.99 0.65 3.40
N ALA A 64 -5.98 1.20 4.08
CA ALA A 64 -5.09 0.45 4.96
C ALA A 64 -5.83 -0.11 6.19
N LEU A 65 -6.75 0.67 6.76
CA LEU A 65 -7.62 0.23 7.86
C LEU A 65 -8.53 -0.93 7.44
N TYR A 66 -9.17 -0.83 6.28
CA TYR A 66 -10.01 -1.90 5.75
C TYR A 66 -9.19 -3.16 5.44
N SER A 67 -8.07 -3.00 4.72
CA SER A 67 -7.13 -4.08 4.42
C SER A 67 -6.67 -4.80 5.70
N GLN A 68 -6.44 -4.05 6.78
CA GLN A 68 -6.06 -4.60 8.08
C GLN A 68 -7.13 -5.51 8.70
N MET A 69 -8.42 -5.21 8.49
CA MET A 69 -9.53 -6.00 9.01
C MET A 69 -9.73 -7.31 8.24
N VAL A 70 -9.41 -7.33 6.94
CA VAL A 70 -9.60 -8.49 6.07
C VAL A 70 -8.35 -9.35 5.92
N SER A 71 -7.18 -8.88 6.37
CA SER A 71 -5.91 -9.61 6.22
C SER A 71 -5.93 -11.00 6.88
N ALA A 72 -5.49 -12.01 6.14
CA ALA A 72 -5.33 -13.38 6.59
C ALA A 72 -3.99 -13.59 7.31
N THR A 73 -2.93 -12.91 6.86
CA THR A 73 -1.57 -13.17 7.32
C THR A 73 -0.95 -12.02 8.11
N THR A 74 0.07 -12.32 8.90
CA THR A 74 0.85 -11.30 9.63
C THR A 74 1.64 -10.41 8.67
N GLY A 75 2.09 -10.94 7.53
CA GLY A 75 2.83 -10.17 6.52
C GLY A 75 1.99 -9.06 5.91
N GLU A 76 0.76 -9.36 5.50
CA GLU A 76 -0.22 -8.36 5.03
C GLU A 76 -0.45 -7.27 6.08
N ARG A 77 -0.64 -7.68 7.34
CA ARG A 77 -0.90 -6.74 8.45
C ARG A 77 0.26 -5.78 8.68
N TRP A 78 1.49 -6.24 8.57
CA TRP A 78 2.66 -5.37 8.67
C TRP A 78 2.70 -4.32 7.56
N LEU A 79 2.43 -4.71 6.30
CA LEU A 79 2.37 -3.76 5.19
C LEU A 79 1.26 -2.72 5.40
N ASN A 80 0.09 -3.15 5.86
CA ASN A 80 -1.03 -2.25 6.16
C ASN A 80 -0.68 -1.24 7.24
N VAL A 81 0.00 -1.65 8.32
CA VAL A 81 0.45 -0.72 9.38
C VAL A 81 1.39 0.34 8.82
N VAL A 82 2.37 -0.06 7.99
CA VAL A 82 3.29 0.88 7.34
C VAL A 82 2.53 1.85 6.42
N GLY A 83 1.62 1.32 5.58
CA GLY A 83 0.80 2.14 4.69
C GLY A 83 -0.12 3.10 5.43
N MET A 84 -0.71 2.66 6.56
CA MET A 84 -1.55 3.48 7.42
C MET A 84 -0.76 4.62 8.06
N VAL A 85 0.42 4.34 8.64
CA VAL A 85 1.29 5.37 9.22
C VAL A 85 1.77 6.34 8.15
N GLY A 86 2.20 5.85 6.98
CA GLY A 86 2.60 6.70 5.85
C GLY A 86 1.47 7.62 5.37
N SER A 87 0.25 7.07 5.23
CA SER A 87 -0.94 7.86 4.86
C SER A 87 -1.27 8.92 5.90
N PHE A 88 -1.24 8.57 7.19
CA PHE A 88 -1.54 9.49 8.28
C PHE A 88 -0.54 10.64 8.35
N VAL A 89 0.76 10.32 8.38
CA VAL A 89 1.83 11.33 8.47
C VAL A 89 1.87 12.19 7.21
N GLY A 90 1.77 11.58 6.02
CA GLY A 90 1.71 12.28 4.74
C GLY A 90 0.55 13.26 4.64
N ALA A 91 -0.66 12.82 5.02
CA ALA A 91 -1.83 13.70 5.10
C ALA A 91 -1.61 14.83 6.11
N GLY A 92 -1.02 14.56 7.27
CA GLY A 92 -0.72 15.57 8.28
C GLY A 92 0.22 16.66 7.75
N PHE A 93 1.30 16.27 7.06
CA PHE A 93 2.19 17.23 6.40
C PHE A 93 1.50 17.99 5.28
N ALA A 94 0.71 17.31 4.45
CA ALA A 94 -0.06 17.95 3.41
C ALA A 94 -1.01 19.02 3.95
N ILE A 95 -1.86 18.66 4.91
CA ILE A 95 -2.91 19.55 5.45
C ILE A 95 -2.29 20.73 6.19
N SER A 96 -1.23 20.51 6.97
CA SER A 96 -0.55 21.58 7.72
C SER A 96 0.05 22.68 6.85
N HIS A 97 0.30 22.40 5.57
CA HIS A 97 0.89 23.35 4.61
C HIS A 97 -0.07 23.74 3.49
N GLY A 98 -1.39 23.61 3.70
CA GLY A 98 -2.40 24.03 2.73
C GLY A 98 -2.78 22.96 1.71
N GLY A 99 -2.81 21.68 2.10
CA GLY A 99 -3.08 20.52 1.22
C GLY A 99 -4.43 20.48 0.50
N PHE A 100 -5.20 21.57 0.48
CA PHE A 100 -6.38 21.73 -0.37
C PHE A 100 -6.41 23.06 -1.14
N SER A 101 -5.34 23.86 -1.08
CA SER A 101 -5.13 24.99 -2.00
C SER A 101 -4.36 24.49 -3.24
N LEU A 102 -4.90 24.80 -4.43
CA LEU A 102 -4.27 24.54 -5.73
C LEU A 102 -3.32 25.68 -6.11
#